data_AF-A0A1C7LL32-F1
#
_entry.id   AF-A0A1C7LL32-F1
#
_cell.length_a   1.000
_cell.length_b   1.000
_cell.length_c   1.000
_cell.angle_alpha   90.00
_cell.angle_beta   90.00
_cell.angle_gamma   90.00
#
_symmetry.space_group_name_H-M   'P 1'
#
loop_
_entity.id
_entity.type
_entity.pdbx_description
1 polymer ?
#
loop_
_entity_poly.entity_id
_entity_poly.type
_entity_poly.pdbx_seq_one_letter_code
_entity_poly.pdbx_strand_id
1 'polypeptide(L)'
;MESASSASDGIARGAAAAGNVTAAEGVAIAEGVAASEGTAAAEGAVVAEGAAVVAEGAAAVAEGAAAVAEDVAAAEGPAIAEDVAAATEGAAVAEDIAAAEGAAIAEGAATAEGVIAAEGAVDMEGVVAVRETVNADGAVNVEVFTA
;
A
#
# COMPACT_ATOMS: atom_id res chain seq x y z
N MET A 1 -27.37 -18.48 -12.27
CA MET A 1 -25.98 -18.15 -12.59
C MET A 1 -25.14 -19.05 -11.73
N GLU A 2 -24.51 -20.04 -12.36
CA GLU A 2 -23.83 -21.15 -11.70
C GLU A 2 -22.65 -20.66 -10.87
N SER A 3 -22.72 -20.93 -9.57
CA SER A 3 -21.58 -20.93 -8.67
C SER A 3 -20.68 -22.10 -9.04
N ALA A 4 -19.56 -21.83 -9.71
CA ALA A 4 -18.49 -22.79 -9.89
C ALA A 4 -17.58 -22.76 -8.65
N SER A 5 -17.87 -23.58 -7.64
CA SER A 5 -16.90 -23.93 -6.61
C SER A 5 -16.26 -25.28 -6.95
N SER A 6 -15.13 -25.27 -7.66
CA SER A 6 -14.07 -26.26 -7.53
C SER A 6 -12.87 -25.88 -8.41
N ALA A 7 -11.82 -25.36 -7.79
CA ALA A 7 -10.41 -25.36 -8.23
C ALA A 7 -10.14 -25.35 -9.75
N SER A 8 -10.14 -24.16 -10.35
CA SER A 8 -9.45 -23.88 -11.61
C SER A 8 -9.47 -22.38 -11.79
N ASP A 9 -8.35 -21.80 -12.16
CA ASP A 9 -8.20 -20.35 -12.29
C ASP A 9 -9.37 -19.68 -13.04
N GLY A 10 -9.78 -18.49 -12.60
CA GLY A 10 -10.92 -17.77 -13.18
C GLY A 10 -10.47 -16.61 -14.06
N ILE A 11 -10.92 -16.52 -15.32
CA ILE A 11 -10.69 -15.35 -16.20
C ILE A 11 -12.05 -14.82 -16.68
N ALA A 12 -12.38 -13.55 -16.43
CA ALA A 12 -13.64 -12.96 -16.88
C ALA A 12 -13.53 -11.48 -17.30
N ARG A 13 -14.40 -11.02 -18.19
CA ARG A 13 -14.56 -9.59 -18.55
C ARG A 13 -15.44 -8.80 -17.57
N GLY A 14 -15.62 -9.33 -16.37
CA GLY A 14 -16.62 -8.86 -15.41
C GLY A 14 -16.20 -9.24 -14.01
N ALA A 15 -17.03 -9.99 -13.30
CA ALA A 15 -16.65 -10.56 -12.01
C ALA A 15 -16.14 -12.00 -12.18
N ALA A 16 -15.02 -12.32 -11.54
CA ALA A 16 -14.49 -13.67 -11.40
C ALA A 16 -14.15 -13.98 -9.92
N ALA A 17 -14.34 -15.22 -9.53
CA ALA A 17 -13.94 -15.74 -8.22
C ALA A 17 -13.39 -17.16 -8.36
N ALA A 18 -12.25 -17.46 -7.74
CA ALA A 18 -11.63 -18.78 -7.75
C ALA A 18 -10.82 -19.04 -6.46
N GLY A 19 -10.61 -20.31 -6.10
CA GLY A 19 -9.87 -20.68 -4.88
C GLY A 19 -8.34 -20.66 -5.01
N ASN A 20 -7.79 -20.25 -6.15
CA ASN A 20 -6.35 -20.13 -6.32
C ASN A 20 -6.01 -18.85 -7.06
N VAL A 21 -5.98 -18.84 -8.39
CA VAL A 21 -5.68 -17.64 -9.18
C VAL A 21 -6.93 -17.13 -9.89
N THR A 22 -7.17 -15.82 -9.82
CA THR A 22 -8.27 -15.15 -10.51
C THR A 22 -7.75 -13.93 -11.26
N ALA A 23 -8.21 -13.72 -12.49
CA ALA A 23 -7.99 -12.51 -13.28
C ALA A 23 -9.33 -11.96 -13.83
N ALA A 24 -9.54 -10.64 -13.82
CA ALA A 24 -10.73 -10.05 -14.44
C ALA A 24 -10.52 -8.65 -15.03
N GLU A 25 -11.29 -8.27 -16.06
CA GLU A 25 -11.38 -6.86 -16.52
C GLU A 25 -12.29 -6.00 -15.62
N GLY A 26 -12.59 -6.46 -14.39
CA GLY A 26 -13.62 -5.88 -13.55
C GLY A 26 -13.40 -6.16 -12.06
N VAL A 27 -13.95 -7.26 -11.56
CA VAL A 27 -13.80 -7.65 -10.15
C VAL A 27 -13.17 -9.04 -10.06
N ALA A 28 -12.02 -9.15 -9.41
CA ALA A 28 -11.36 -10.43 -9.15
C ALA A 28 -11.34 -10.72 -7.65
N ILE A 29 -11.82 -11.91 -7.25
CA ILE A 29 -11.75 -12.39 -5.87
C ILE A 29 -11.02 -13.74 -5.85
N ALA A 30 -10.08 -13.94 -4.92
CA ALA A 30 -9.39 -15.21 -4.80
C ALA A 30 -9.02 -15.59 -3.35
N GLU A 31 -8.88 -16.89 -3.06
CA GLU A 31 -8.21 -17.34 -1.83
C GLU A 31 -6.68 -17.29 -1.97
N GLY A 32 -6.15 -17.23 -3.20
CA GLY A 32 -4.70 -17.19 -3.47
C GLY A 32 -4.23 -15.87 -4.05
N VAL A 33 -4.44 -15.67 -5.34
CA VAL A 33 -3.96 -14.51 -6.09
C VAL A 33 -5.08 -13.90 -6.93
N ALA A 34 -5.30 -12.61 -6.80
CA ALA A 34 -6.26 -11.87 -7.62
C ALA A 34 -5.57 -10.78 -8.46
N ALA A 35 -5.90 -10.72 -9.74
CA ALA A 35 -5.47 -9.68 -10.68
C ALA A 35 -6.69 -9.02 -11.33
N SER A 36 -6.75 -7.68 -11.41
CA SER A 36 -7.89 -7.02 -12.08
C SER A 36 -7.57 -5.69 -12.75
N GLU A 37 -8.18 -5.41 -13.91
CA GLU A 37 -8.29 -4.05 -14.48
C GLU A 37 -9.47 -3.29 -13.83
N GLY A 38 -9.57 -3.37 -12.50
CA GLY A 38 -10.65 -2.75 -11.75
C GLY A 38 -10.47 -2.87 -10.23
N THR A 39 -11.23 -3.76 -9.61
CA THR A 39 -11.15 -4.05 -8.17
C THR A 39 -10.69 -5.47 -7.97
N ALA A 40 -9.81 -5.68 -7.00
CA ALA A 40 -9.35 -7.02 -6.65
C ALA A 40 -9.24 -7.21 -5.13
N ALA A 41 -9.53 -8.43 -4.67
CA ALA A 41 -9.36 -8.84 -3.28
C ALA A 41 -8.89 -10.29 -3.20
N ALA A 42 -7.95 -10.61 -2.29
CA ALA A 42 -7.57 -11.99 -2.02
C ALA A 42 -7.10 -12.22 -0.58
N GLU A 43 -7.17 -13.48 -0.13
CA GLU A 43 -6.47 -13.99 1.07
C GLU A 43 -4.97 -14.26 0.82
N GLY A 44 -4.44 -13.73 -0.28
CA GLY A 44 -3.03 -13.74 -0.58
C GLY A 44 -2.68 -12.48 -1.38
N ALA A 45 -1.98 -12.65 -2.51
CA ALA A 45 -1.45 -11.50 -3.25
C ALA A 45 -2.49 -10.87 -4.18
N VAL A 46 -2.45 -9.55 -4.30
CA VAL A 46 -3.36 -8.82 -5.18
C VAL A 46 -2.63 -7.78 -6.02
N VAL A 47 -2.99 -7.71 -7.30
CA VAL A 47 -2.58 -6.65 -8.22
C VAL A 47 -3.82 -6.09 -8.92
N ALA A 48 -4.02 -4.77 -8.91
CA ALA A 48 -5.06 -4.19 -9.75
C ALA A 48 -4.69 -2.83 -10.35
N GLU A 49 -5.24 -2.57 -11.54
CA GLU A 49 -5.27 -1.27 -12.19
C GLU A 49 -6.70 -0.73 -12.05
N GLY A 50 -6.97 0.12 -11.06
CA GLY A 50 -8.35 0.56 -10.82
C GLY A 50 -8.58 1.15 -9.45
N ALA A 51 -9.73 0.85 -8.82
CA ALA A 51 -10.30 1.69 -7.76
C ALA A 51 -9.94 1.30 -6.30
N ALA A 52 -9.66 0.02 -6.03
CA ALA A 52 -9.31 -0.45 -4.69
C ALA A 52 -8.74 -1.87 -4.73
N VAL A 53 -7.74 -2.13 -3.87
CA VAL A 53 -7.04 -3.41 -3.74
C VAL A 53 -6.95 -3.80 -2.27
N VAL A 54 -7.35 -5.03 -1.93
CA VAL A 54 -7.28 -5.56 -0.54
C VAL A 54 -6.63 -6.94 -0.53
N ALA A 55 -5.51 -7.08 0.16
CA ALA A 55 -4.82 -8.35 0.38
C ALA A 55 -4.84 -8.72 1.87
N GLU A 56 -5.43 -9.85 2.23
CA GLU A 56 -5.26 -10.46 3.55
C GLU A 56 -4.08 -11.45 3.43
N GLY A 57 -3.10 -11.41 4.34
CA GLY A 57 -1.99 -12.37 4.40
C GLY A 57 -0.78 -12.17 3.48
N ALA A 58 -0.81 -11.22 2.53
CA ALA A 58 0.35 -10.96 1.67
C ALA A 58 0.39 -9.50 1.15
N ALA A 59 0.71 -9.31 -0.13
CA ALA A 59 0.95 -8.00 -0.73
C ALA A 59 -0.22 -7.51 -1.59
N ALA A 60 -0.51 -6.21 -1.52
CA ALA A 60 -1.43 -5.49 -2.39
C ALA A 60 -0.67 -4.46 -3.24
N VAL A 61 -0.85 -4.51 -4.56
CA VAL A 61 -0.32 -3.51 -5.50
C VAL A 61 -1.46 -2.87 -6.29
N ALA A 62 -1.55 -1.53 -6.25
CA ALA A 62 -2.59 -0.77 -6.94
C ALA A 62 -2.00 0.32 -7.86
N GLU A 63 -2.31 0.26 -9.14
CA GLU A 63 -2.09 1.39 -10.06
C GLU A 63 -3.36 2.25 -10.10
N GLY A 64 -3.23 3.55 -9.87
CA GLY A 64 -4.31 4.54 -9.91
C GLY A 64 -5.22 4.68 -8.68
N ALA A 65 -5.13 3.82 -7.66
CA ALA A 65 -5.93 3.98 -6.42
C ALA A 65 -5.26 3.40 -5.17
N ALA A 66 -6.07 3.07 -4.17
CA ALA A 66 -5.61 2.67 -2.85
C ALA A 66 -5.32 1.17 -2.73
N ALA A 67 -4.28 0.83 -1.98
CA ALA A 67 -3.94 -0.53 -1.58
C ALA A 67 -4.04 -0.69 -0.06
N VAL A 68 -4.62 -1.81 0.37
CA VAL A 68 -4.64 -2.22 1.78
C VAL A 68 -4.12 -3.65 1.86
N ALA A 69 -3.15 -3.90 2.74
CA ALA A 69 -2.56 -5.21 2.95
C ALA A 69 -2.30 -5.49 4.44
N GLU A 70 -2.19 -6.75 4.83
CA GLU A 70 -1.60 -7.10 6.13
C GLU A 70 -0.06 -6.95 6.07
N ASP A 71 0.61 -7.50 5.05
CA ASP A 71 2.07 -7.45 4.98
C ASP A 71 2.57 -6.22 4.21
N VAL A 72 2.39 -6.18 2.88
CA VAL A 72 2.96 -5.12 2.03
C VAL A 72 1.91 -4.45 1.16
N ALA A 73 1.78 -3.12 1.27
CA ALA A 73 0.93 -2.33 0.37
C ALA A 73 1.77 -1.36 -0.47
N ALA A 74 1.55 -1.36 -1.77
CA ALA A 74 2.11 -0.38 -2.71
C ALA A 74 1.01 0.17 -3.61
N ALA A 75 0.98 1.48 -3.82
CA ALA A 75 -0.10 2.14 -4.53
C ALA A 75 0.35 3.47 -5.12
N GLU A 76 -0.07 3.82 -6.34
CA GLU A 76 0.05 5.23 -6.78
C GLU A 76 -0.82 6.15 -5.90
N GLY A 77 -1.97 5.64 -5.43
CA GLY A 77 -2.79 6.30 -4.42
C GLY A 77 -2.33 6.03 -2.98
N PRO A 78 -3.25 6.05 -2.00
CA PRO A 78 -2.91 5.72 -0.61
C PRO A 78 -2.57 4.22 -0.42
N ALA A 79 -1.56 3.91 0.39
CA ALA A 79 -1.26 2.55 0.85
C ALA A 79 -1.39 2.44 2.38
N ILE A 80 -2.01 1.35 2.83
CA ILE A 80 -2.12 0.99 4.25
C ILE A 80 -1.63 -0.46 4.39
N ALA A 81 -0.66 -0.69 5.27
CA ALA A 81 -0.14 -2.02 5.60
C ALA A 81 -0.03 -2.20 7.11
N GLU A 82 0.04 -3.44 7.62
CA GLU A 82 0.54 -3.66 8.99
C GLU A 82 2.07 -3.58 8.98
N ASP A 83 2.77 -4.25 8.05
CA ASP A 83 4.24 -4.18 8.01
C ASP A 83 4.77 -3.03 7.12
N VAL A 84 4.56 -3.06 5.81
CA VAL A 84 5.24 -2.14 4.87
C VAL A 84 4.28 -1.45 3.90
N ALA A 85 4.16 -0.13 3.98
CA ALA A 85 3.50 0.72 2.99
C ALA A 85 4.54 1.47 2.17
N ALA A 86 4.73 1.13 0.89
CA ALA A 86 5.86 1.64 0.10
C ALA A 86 5.44 2.19 -1.27
N ALA A 87 6.31 3.08 -1.78
CA ALA A 87 6.26 3.61 -3.15
C ALA A 87 4.92 4.26 -3.51
N THR A 88 4.39 5.10 -2.62
CA THR A 88 3.13 5.81 -2.87
C THR A 88 3.31 7.24 -3.34
N GLU A 89 2.55 7.69 -4.33
CA GLU A 89 2.43 9.13 -4.63
C GLU A 89 1.47 9.80 -3.62
N GLY A 90 0.59 9.01 -3.01
CA GLY A 90 -0.38 9.41 -2.01
C GLY A 90 0.14 9.37 -0.57
N ALA A 91 -0.63 8.73 0.31
CA ALA A 91 -0.27 8.57 1.72
C ALA A 91 0.11 7.11 2.00
N ALA A 92 1.18 6.89 2.74
CA ALA A 92 1.59 5.59 3.28
C ALA A 92 1.35 5.54 4.79
N VAL A 93 0.70 4.48 5.26
CA VAL A 93 0.52 4.17 6.68
C VAL A 93 0.94 2.73 6.93
N ALA A 94 1.86 2.50 7.86
CA ALA A 94 2.30 1.17 8.27
C ALA A 94 2.65 1.11 9.77
N GLU A 95 2.75 -0.08 10.38
CA GLU A 95 3.38 -0.20 11.70
C GLU A 95 4.90 -0.13 11.54
N ASP A 96 5.50 -0.88 10.61
CA ASP A 96 6.96 -0.97 10.48
C ASP A 96 7.57 0.08 9.55
N ILE A 97 7.21 0.12 8.26
CA ILE A 97 7.86 1.00 7.27
C ILE A 97 6.84 1.72 6.39
N ALA A 98 6.88 3.06 6.37
CA ALA A 98 6.06 3.89 5.49
C ALA A 98 6.91 4.76 4.55
N ALA A 99 6.69 4.68 3.24
CA ALA A 99 7.37 5.51 2.24
C ALA A 99 6.38 6.12 1.23
N ALA A 100 6.35 7.45 1.13
CA ALA A 100 5.41 8.19 0.26
C ALA A 100 5.99 9.50 -0.28
N GLU A 101 5.67 9.88 -1.52
CA GLU A 101 5.89 11.25 -2.00
C GLU A 101 4.95 12.25 -1.31
N GLY A 102 3.78 11.79 -0.83
CA GLY A 102 2.87 12.59 -0.02
C GLY A 102 3.14 12.49 1.48
N ALA A 103 2.29 11.76 2.20
CA ALA A 103 2.37 11.66 3.66
C ALA A 103 2.80 10.25 4.10
N ALA A 104 3.75 10.14 5.02
CA ALA A 104 4.16 8.85 5.60
C ALA A 104 3.92 8.83 7.11
N ILE A 105 3.25 7.77 7.59
CA ILE A 105 3.02 7.50 9.01
C ILE A 105 3.50 6.09 9.33
N ALA A 106 4.47 5.94 10.25
CA ALA A 106 4.94 4.62 10.70
C ALA A 106 5.27 4.58 12.20
N GLU A 107 5.09 3.45 12.89
CA GLU A 107 5.67 3.27 14.22
C GLU A 107 7.18 3.05 14.12
N GLY A 108 7.64 2.33 13.09
CA GLY A 108 9.05 2.14 12.78
C GLY A 108 9.66 3.28 11.97
N ALA A 109 10.02 3.02 10.70
CA ALA A 109 10.71 3.97 9.83
C ALA A 109 9.75 4.65 8.85
N ALA A 110 9.90 5.96 8.67
CA ALA A 110 9.14 6.72 7.69
C ALA A 110 10.01 7.58 6.77
N THR A 111 9.68 7.57 5.48
CA THR A 111 10.25 8.43 4.45
C THR A 111 9.17 9.19 3.69
N ALA A 112 9.28 10.51 3.60
CA ALA A 112 8.39 11.28 2.71
C ALA A 112 8.94 12.58 2.15
N GLU A 113 8.39 12.98 1.00
CA GLU A 113 8.59 14.30 0.39
C GLU A 113 7.55 15.35 0.84
N GLY A 114 6.53 14.93 1.59
CA GLY A 114 5.49 15.80 2.13
C GLY A 114 5.48 15.88 3.65
N VAL A 115 4.63 15.09 4.30
CA VAL A 115 4.42 15.13 5.76
C VAL A 115 4.83 13.80 6.37
N ILE A 116 5.59 13.84 7.47
CA ILE A 116 6.02 12.61 8.17
C ILE A 116 5.58 12.64 9.63
N ALA A 117 5.09 11.51 10.11
CA ALA A 117 4.97 11.18 11.52
C ALA A 117 5.53 9.78 11.78
N ALA A 118 6.56 9.65 12.61
CA ALA A 118 7.04 8.34 13.03
C ALA A 118 7.53 8.28 14.47
N GLU A 119 7.50 7.09 15.08
CA GLU A 119 8.11 6.84 16.39
C GLU A 119 9.57 6.40 16.29
N GLY A 120 9.98 5.81 15.16
CA GLY A 120 11.35 5.40 14.87
C GLY A 120 12.11 6.35 13.93
N ALA A 121 12.75 5.79 12.91
CA ALA A 121 13.66 6.53 12.04
C ALA A 121 12.90 7.41 11.03
N VAL A 122 13.38 8.63 10.79
CA VAL A 122 12.78 9.58 9.85
C VAL A 122 13.79 10.01 8.81
N ASP A 123 13.41 9.91 7.54
CA ASP A 123 14.11 10.52 6.39
C ASP A 123 13.13 11.44 5.64
N MET A 124 13.47 12.71 5.46
CA MET A 124 12.52 13.71 4.93
C MET A 124 13.17 14.64 3.92
N GLU A 125 12.50 14.81 2.78
CA GLU A 125 12.81 15.85 1.81
C GLU A 125 11.65 16.87 1.80
N GLY A 126 11.73 17.95 2.57
CA GLY A 126 10.61 18.90 2.64
C GLY A 126 10.64 19.86 3.84
N VAL A 127 9.47 20.40 4.19
CA VAL A 127 9.33 21.39 5.28
C VAL A 127 9.10 20.69 6.61
N VAL A 128 10.08 20.79 7.51
CA VAL A 128 9.97 20.37 8.91
C VAL A 128 9.46 21.55 9.76
N ALA A 129 8.17 21.56 10.11
CA ALA A 129 7.57 22.58 10.97
C ALA A 129 7.50 22.13 12.45
N VAL A 130 8.56 22.40 13.22
CA VAL A 130 8.63 22.06 14.65
C VAL A 130 8.27 23.28 15.49
N ARG A 131 7.19 23.20 16.27
CA ARG A 131 6.76 24.28 17.16
C ARG A 131 7.38 24.23 18.56
N GLU A 132 7.90 23.08 18.98
CA GLU A 132 8.42 22.89 20.35
C GLU A 132 9.78 22.16 20.36
N THR A 133 9.81 20.84 20.19
CA THR A 133 11.04 20.05 20.27
C THR A 133 11.04 18.88 19.28
N VAL A 134 12.17 18.62 18.63
CA VAL A 134 12.46 17.32 18.00
C VAL A 134 13.20 16.48 19.03
N ASN A 135 12.64 15.35 19.43
CA ASN A 135 13.33 14.37 20.27
C ASN A 135 13.70 13.19 19.38
N ALA A 136 14.97 13.12 18.99
CA ALA A 136 15.48 12.04 18.15
C ALA A 136 16.44 11.20 18.99
N ASP A 137 16.20 9.89 19.07
CA ASP A 137 17.19 8.92 19.54
C ASP A 137 18.02 8.45 18.34
N GLY A 138 18.87 9.34 17.81
CA GLY A 138 19.58 9.10 16.55
C GLY A 138 20.21 10.34 15.92
N ALA A 139 20.69 10.20 14.69
CA ALA A 139 21.27 11.30 13.92
C ALA A 139 20.18 12.08 13.17
N VAL A 140 20.13 13.40 13.37
CA VAL A 140 19.30 14.31 12.58
C VAL A 140 20.21 15.06 11.61
N ASN A 141 20.08 14.78 10.32
CA ASN A 141 20.79 15.53 9.27
C ASN A 141 19.87 16.65 8.76
N VAL A 142 20.20 17.90 9.10
CA VAL A 142 19.48 19.07 8.58
C VAL A 142 20.37 19.78 7.57
N GLU A 143 20.03 19.65 6.29
CA GLU A 143 20.65 20.48 5.23
C GLU A 143 19.85 21.79 5.09
N VAL A 144 20.35 22.86 5.68
CA VAL A 144 19.76 24.19 5.52
C VAL A 144 20.26 24.81 4.21
N PHE A 145 19.43 24.85 3.18
CA PHE A 145 19.69 25.68 2.00
C PHE A 145 19.35 27.14 2.30
N THR A 146 20.36 27.94 2.64
CA THR A 146 20.23 29.40 2.67
C THR A 146 20.50 29.94 1.28
N ALA A 147 19.52 30.66 0.70
CA ALA A 147 19.73 31.48 -0.50
C ALA A 147 20.52 32.76 -0.18
#